data_AF-A0AAV8RBE0-F1
#
_entry.id   AF-A0AAV8RBE0-F1
#
_cell.length_a   1.000
_cell.length_b   1.000
_cell.length_c   1.000
_cell.angle_alpha   90.00
_cell.angle_beta   90.00
_cell.angle_gamma   90.00
#
_symmetry.space_group_name_H-M   'P 1'
#
loop_
_entity.id
_entity.type
_entity.pdbx_description
1 polymer ?
#
loop_
_entity_poly.entity_id
_entity_poly.type
_entity_poly.pdbx_seq_one_letter_code
_entity_poly.pdbx_strand_id
1 'polypeptide(L)'
;METLSAPVSTFKATPFFPAATPNHLLRPSTNPSSLPIPAFTNLSARARPQSHHHHQAKSVLRLSPSPPRHRPTPLGTPRRVHRAASTGYAAALLDVARCEGGLAAAERDLRRLVRGVRQVLADPGLDEAAKGEVVTGVAEGGGFYRHVVALVRMLVRKGRVGLVEEVMEQFVRLCDELSGTRVVVVMSEEGKKMEQQRLRGIAQEVHKATGAPKVRVRHLHRFAV
;
A
#
# COMPACT_ATOMS: atom_id res chain seq x y z
N MET A 1 -27.70 -26.72 62.19
CA MET A 1 -28.23 -26.45 60.85
C MET A 1 -29.36 -25.46 61.04
N GLU A 2 -29.23 -24.24 60.51
CA GLU A 2 -30.32 -23.38 60.03
C GLU A 2 -29.67 -22.29 59.18
N THR A 3 -30.20 -22.16 57.98
CA THR A 3 -29.84 -21.30 56.84
C THR A 3 -30.61 -19.99 56.90
N LEU A 4 -30.02 -18.85 56.51
CA LEU A 4 -30.67 -17.69 55.84
C LEU A 4 -29.54 -16.69 55.42
N SER A 5 -28.99 -16.72 54.20
CA SER A 5 -29.45 -16.18 52.90
C SER A 5 -29.58 -14.65 52.77
N ALA A 6 -28.53 -14.05 52.17
CA ALA A 6 -28.37 -12.87 51.28
C ALA A 6 -29.19 -11.55 51.46
N PRO A 7 -28.63 -10.44 50.93
CA PRO A 7 -29.21 -9.97 49.65
C PRO A 7 -28.18 -9.66 48.54
N VAL A 8 -28.56 -10.04 47.32
CA VAL A 8 -27.88 -9.76 46.04
C VAL A 8 -28.40 -8.43 45.49
N SER A 9 -27.48 -7.50 45.20
CA SER A 9 -27.82 -6.20 44.62
C SER A 9 -28.03 -6.31 43.10
N THR A 10 -29.25 -6.03 42.65
CA THR A 10 -29.66 -6.08 41.23
C THR A 10 -29.54 -4.68 40.63
N PHE A 11 -28.56 -4.47 39.73
CA PHE A 11 -28.48 -3.25 38.93
C PHE A 11 -29.26 -3.45 37.62
N LYS A 12 -30.47 -2.90 37.55
CA LYS A 12 -31.24 -2.78 36.30
C LYS A 12 -30.81 -1.51 35.57
N ALA A 13 -30.28 -1.65 34.36
CA ALA A 13 -30.11 -0.57 33.40
C ALA A 13 -31.08 -0.81 32.24
N THR A 14 -32.03 0.10 32.05
CA THR A 14 -32.89 0.18 30.86
C THR A 14 -32.67 1.52 30.14
N PRO A 15 -32.83 1.54 28.81
CA PRO A 15 -32.23 2.55 27.93
C PRO A 15 -33.07 3.82 27.83
N PHE A 16 -32.40 4.96 27.74
CA PHE A 16 -33.01 6.26 27.46
C PHE A 16 -32.59 6.69 26.05
N PHE A 17 -33.51 6.59 25.08
CA PHE A 17 -33.40 7.24 23.78
C PHE A 17 -34.72 7.97 23.50
N PRO A 18 -34.74 9.31 23.43
CA PRO A 18 -35.91 10.05 22.99
C PRO A 18 -36.01 10.09 21.46
N ALA A 19 -37.27 10.02 21.01
CA ALA A 19 -37.74 9.97 19.65
C ALA A 19 -37.61 11.30 18.87
N ALA A 20 -37.78 11.15 17.55
CA ALA A 20 -37.65 12.14 16.49
C ALA A 20 -38.60 13.35 16.53
N THR A 21 -38.15 14.45 15.93
CA THR A 21 -38.84 15.33 14.95
C THR A 21 -37.85 16.43 14.52
N PRO A 22 -37.86 16.89 13.25
CA PRO A 22 -38.67 18.09 12.97
C PRO A 22 -39.29 18.16 11.56
N ASN A 23 -40.53 18.67 11.56
CA ASN A 23 -41.14 19.66 10.66
C ASN A 23 -41.16 19.43 9.13
N HIS A 24 -42.36 19.06 8.67
CA HIS A 24 -42.92 19.48 7.38
C HIS A 24 -42.84 21.00 7.20
N LEU A 25 -42.52 21.47 5.98
CA LEU A 25 -43.31 22.44 5.22
C LEU A 25 -42.60 22.87 3.90
N LEU A 26 -43.36 22.78 2.81
CA LEU A 26 -43.29 23.59 1.56
C LEU A 26 -42.31 23.18 0.43
N ARG A 27 -42.91 22.71 -0.67
CA ARG A 27 -42.55 22.95 -2.09
C ARG A 27 -43.71 23.76 -2.70
N PRO A 28 -43.66 24.31 -3.93
CA PRO A 28 -42.58 24.49 -4.93
C PRO A 28 -42.53 25.94 -5.52
N SER A 29 -41.49 26.36 -6.28
CA SER A 29 -41.64 27.30 -7.43
C SER A 29 -40.35 27.59 -8.24
N THR A 30 -40.40 27.25 -9.54
CA THR A 30 -39.98 27.99 -10.76
C THR A 30 -38.71 28.88 -10.88
N ASN A 31 -37.81 28.42 -11.77
CA ASN A 31 -37.11 29.12 -12.89
C ASN A 31 -36.06 30.25 -12.59
N PRO A 32 -35.26 30.71 -13.59
CA PRO A 32 -34.10 30.01 -14.18
C PRO A 32 -32.86 30.93 -14.29
N SER A 33 -31.65 30.39 -14.51
CA SER A 33 -30.54 31.17 -15.11
C SER A 33 -29.58 30.27 -15.88
N SER A 34 -29.48 30.60 -17.16
CA SER A 34 -28.66 30.11 -18.27
C SER A 34 -27.16 30.51 -18.13
N LEU A 35 -26.11 29.96 -18.76
CA LEU A 35 -25.79 29.39 -20.09
C LEU A 35 -24.49 28.52 -19.97
N PRO A 36 -23.77 28.09 -21.03
CA PRO A 36 -24.00 26.85 -21.80
C PRO A 36 -22.77 25.91 -21.85
N ILE A 37 -23.03 24.60 -22.01
CA ILE A 37 -22.02 23.58 -22.35
C ILE A 37 -22.18 23.25 -23.85
N PRO A 38 -21.16 23.41 -24.71
CA PRO A 38 -21.21 22.88 -26.05
C PRO A 38 -20.71 21.42 -26.06
N ALA A 39 -21.65 20.49 -26.20
CA ALA A 39 -21.36 19.13 -26.64
C ALA A 39 -21.53 19.08 -28.18
N PHE A 40 -20.44 18.80 -28.89
CA PHE A 40 -20.51 18.45 -30.31
C PHE A 40 -20.26 16.95 -30.46
N THR A 41 -21.34 16.22 -30.70
CA THR A 41 -21.33 14.87 -31.28
C THR A 41 -21.18 15.02 -32.80
N ASN A 42 -20.09 14.53 -33.38
CA ASN A 42 -20.00 14.35 -34.83
C ASN A 42 -20.19 12.88 -35.16
N LEU A 43 -21.38 12.59 -35.70
CA LEU A 43 -21.77 11.35 -36.34
C LEU A 43 -21.07 11.20 -37.69
N SER A 44 -20.70 9.96 -37.97
CA SER A 44 -20.17 9.44 -39.22
C SER A 44 -20.97 9.90 -40.45
N ALA A 45 -20.27 10.40 -41.46
CA ALA A 45 -20.77 10.46 -42.83
C ALA A 45 -19.67 10.01 -43.80
N ARG A 46 -19.95 8.90 -44.50
CA ARG A 46 -19.16 8.35 -45.59
C ARG A 46 -19.72 8.85 -46.90
N ALA A 47 -18.88 9.44 -47.76
CA ALA A 47 -19.13 9.54 -49.20
C ALA A 47 -17.79 9.63 -49.98
N ARG A 48 -17.83 9.10 -51.20
CA ARG A 48 -16.73 8.68 -52.09
C ARG A 48 -16.10 9.82 -52.92
N PRO A 49 -15.00 9.54 -53.66
CA PRO A 49 -14.04 10.55 -54.15
C PRO A 49 -14.30 10.98 -55.61
N GLN A 50 -13.86 12.20 -55.98
CA GLN A 50 -13.69 12.63 -57.37
C GLN A 50 -12.47 13.57 -57.55
N SER A 51 -11.40 13.00 -58.13
CA SER A 51 -10.72 13.38 -59.39
C SER A 51 -10.51 14.86 -59.81
N HIS A 52 -9.21 15.19 -59.95
CA HIS A 52 -8.48 16.05 -60.90
C HIS A 52 -8.97 17.47 -61.28
N HIS A 53 -8.12 18.49 -61.07
CA HIS A 53 -7.34 19.10 -62.16
C HIS A 53 -6.25 20.07 -61.68
N HIS A 54 -5.34 20.29 -62.62
CA HIS A 54 -3.98 20.80 -62.59
C HIS A 54 -3.92 22.33 -62.62
N HIS A 55 -3.21 22.98 -61.69
CA HIS A 55 -2.64 24.31 -61.95
C HIS A 55 -1.23 24.42 -61.36
N GLN A 56 -0.34 24.65 -62.31
CA GLN A 56 1.09 24.91 -62.20
C GLN A 56 1.33 26.24 -61.47
N ALA A 57 2.11 26.20 -60.39
CA ALA A 57 2.76 27.39 -59.83
C ALA A 57 4.14 27.01 -59.30
N LYS A 58 5.16 27.61 -59.90
CA LYS A 58 6.57 27.53 -59.52
C LYS A 58 6.74 28.21 -58.16
N SER A 59 7.37 27.54 -57.19
CA SER A 59 7.99 28.26 -56.06
C SER A 59 9.09 27.44 -55.39
N VAL A 60 10.31 27.88 -55.70
CA VAL A 60 11.48 28.05 -54.82
C VAL A 60 11.62 27.15 -53.58
N LEU A 61 12.73 26.41 -53.61
CA LEU A 61 13.42 25.81 -52.48
C LEU A 61 13.37 26.72 -51.24
N ARG A 62 12.60 26.31 -50.23
CA ARG A 62 12.80 26.76 -48.86
C ARG A 62 13.15 25.54 -48.02
N LEU A 63 14.45 25.34 -47.81
CA LEU A 63 14.97 24.52 -46.72
C LEU A 63 14.51 25.16 -45.42
N SER A 64 13.45 24.62 -44.84
CA SER A 64 12.98 24.99 -43.52
C SER A 64 13.95 24.38 -42.49
N PRO A 65 14.64 25.17 -41.66
CA PRO A 65 15.45 24.61 -40.59
C PRO A 65 14.50 24.00 -39.55
N SER A 66 14.48 22.68 -39.46
CA SER A 66 13.81 21.99 -38.38
C SER A 66 14.37 22.47 -37.03
N PRO A 67 13.52 22.84 -36.04
CA PRO A 67 14.01 23.22 -34.73
C PRO A 67 14.77 22.05 -34.09
N PRO A 68 15.81 22.32 -33.29
CA PRO A 68 16.56 21.27 -32.62
C PRO A 68 15.59 20.46 -31.77
N ARG A 69 15.56 19.14 -31.99
CA ARG A 69 14.85 18.21 -31.11
C ARG A 69 15.45 18.40 -29.72
N HIS A 70 14.72 19.08 -28.84
CA HIS A 70 14.99 19.09 -27.42
C HIS A 70 15.00 17.63 -26.96
N ARG A 71 16.21 17.10 -26.79
CA ARG A 71 16.45 15.91 -25.98
C ARG A 71 15.91 16.26 -24.61
N PRO A 72 14.91 15.56 -24.07
CA PRO A 72 14.57 15.78 -22.67
C PRO A 72 15.80 15.38 -21.87
N THR A 73 16.47 16.37 -21.28
CA THR A 73 17.33 16.19 -20.13
C THR A 73 16.51 15.41 -19.10
N PRO A 74 16.91 14.19 -18.70
CA PRO A 74 16.28 13.55 -17.58
C PRO A 74 16.80 14.26 -16.33
N LEU A 75 16.16 15.38 -15.97
CA LEU A 75 16.17 15.88 -14.59
C LEU A 75 15.17 15.02 -13.81
N GLY A 76 15.48 13.73 -13.73
CA GLY A 76 14.71 12.73 -13.02
C GLY A 76 15.69 11.95 -12.18
N THR A 77 15.39 11.83 -10.89
CA THR A 77 16.03 10.88 -9.99
C THR A 77 16.31 9.57 -10.72
N PRO A 78 17.47 8.92 -10.49
CA PRO A 78 17.83 7.70 -11.21
C PRO A 78 16.65 6.74 -11.14
N ARG A 79 16.08 6.40 -12.30
CA ARG A 79 14.97 5.46 -12.41
C ARG A 79 15.49 4.13 -11.86
N ARG A 80 15.20 3.85 -10.59
CA ARG A 80 15.62 2.62 -9.93
C ARG A 80 14.90 1.48 -10.64
N VAL A 81 15.61 0.82 -11.54
CA VAL A 81 15.10 -0.38 -12.18
C VAL A 81 15.17 -1.48 -11.14
N HIS A 82 14.02 -1.80 -10.56
CA HIS A 82 13.91 -2.90 -9.61
C HIS A 82 14.00 -4.22 -10.39
N ARG A 83 15.07 -5.00 -10.13
CA ARG A 83 15.27 -6.31 -10.76
C ARG A 83 14.20 -7.33 -10.36
N ALA A 84 13.71 -7.25 -9.13
CA ALA A 84 12.63 -8.10 -8.62
C ALA A 84 11.30 -7.33 -8.58
N ALA A 85 10.21 -8.00 -8.95
CA ALA A 85 8.87 -7.42 -8.88
C ALA A 85 8.50 -7.00 -7.45
N SER A 86 8.94 -7.78 -6.45
CA SER A 86 8.74 -7.52 -5.03
C SER A 86 9.31 -6.15 -4.61
N THR A 87 10.55 -5.86 -4.99
CA THR A 87 11.20 -4.56 -4.71
C THR A 87 10.48 -3.41 -5.43
N GLY A 88 9.99 -3.63 -6.66
CA GLY A 88 9.26 -2.62 -7.41
C GLY A 88 7.93 -2.23 -6.77
N TYR A 89 7.12 -3.21 -6.35
CA TYR A 89 5.89 -2.94 -5.61
C TYR A 89 6.16 -2.31 -4.24
N ALA A 90 7.19 -2.78 -3.53
CA ALA A 90 7.58 -2.22 -2.24
C ALA A 90 8.00 -0.75 -2.35
N ALA A 91 8.81 -0.40 -3.36
CA ALA A 91 9.20 0.98 -3.63
C ALA A 91 8.01 1.85 -4.00
N ALA A 92 7.10 1.37 -4.85
CA ALA A 92 5.88 2.11 -5.19
C ALA A 92 4.99 2.36 -3.95
N LEU A 93 4.82 1.36 -3.08
CA LEU A 93 4.06 1.52 -1.84
C LEU A 93 4.74 2.52 -0.89
N LEU A 94 6.07 2.47 -0.81
CA LEU A 94 6.88 3.39 0.00
C LEU A 94 6.75 4.83 -0.50
N ASP A 95 6.81 5.05 -1.81
CA ASP A 95 6.68 6.37 -2.41
C ASP A 95 5.28 6.95 -2.12
N VAL A 96 4.21 6.18 -2.31
CA VAL A 96 2.85 6.62 -2.00
C VAL A 96 2.69 6.92 -0.51
N ALA A 97 3.19 6.03 0.37
CA ALA A 97 3.10 6.24 1.81
C ALA A 97 3.87 7.48 2.28
N ARG A 98 4.95 7.85 1.59
CA ARG A 98 5.70 9.09 1.85
C ARG A 98 4.95 10.33 1.38
N CYS A 99 4.42 10.29 0.15
CA CYS A 99 3.65 11.40 -0.41
C CYS A 99 2.42 11.73 0.46
N GLU A 100 1.78 10.73 1.06
CA GLU A 100 0.62 10.94 1.94
C GLU A 100 0.98 11.13 3.43
N GLY A 101 2.26 11.13 3.80
CA GLY A 101 2.69 11.20 5.21
C GLY A 101 2.32 9.97 6.04
N GLY A 102 1.87 8.89 5.40
CA GLY A 102 1.41 7.65 6.03
C GLY A 102 2.49 6.59 6.26
N LEU A 103 3.78 6.91 6.11
CA LEU A 103 4.88 5.94 6.18
C LEU A 103 4.90 5.12 7.47
N ALA A 104 4.74 5.77 8.63
CA ALA A 104 4.73 5.08 9.92
C ALA A 104 3.52 4.13 10.08
N ALA A 105 2.36 4.54 9.58
CA ALA A 105 1.16 3.69 9.56
C ALA A 105 1.35 2.49 8.64
N ALA A 106 1.85 2.72 7.42
CA ALA A 106 2.15 1.66 6.46
C ALA A 106 3.15 0.64 7.03
N GLU A 107 4.25 1.10 7.62
CA GLU A 107 5.26 0.21 8.23
C GLU A 107 4.67 -0.64 9.36
N ARG A 108 3.93 -0.02 10.29
CA ARG A 108 3.26 -0.72 11.38
C ARG A 108 2.29 -1.78 10.85
N ASP A 109 1.47 -1.40 9.88
CA ASP A 109 0.40 -2.23 9.35
C ASP A 109 0.96 -3.41 8.56
N LEU A 110 2.00 -3.20 7.75
CA LEU A 110 2.72 -4.28 7.04
C LEU A 110 3.35 -5.25 8.03
N ARG A 111 3.99 -4.78 9.11
CA ARG A 111 4.56 -5.66 10.14
C ARG A 111 3.49 -6.51 10.83
N ARG A 112 2.31 -5.94 11.08
CA ARG A 112 1.18 -6.68 11.66
C ARG A 112 0.60 -7.68 10.66
N LEU A 113 0.45 -7.29 9.41
CA LEU A 113 -0.08 -8.14 8.35
C LEU A 113 0.82 -9.34 8.08
N VAL A 114 2.14 -9.15 7.94
CA VAL A 114 3.12 -10.25 7.79
C VAL A 114 2.91 -11.32 8.86
N ARG A 115 2.78 -10.91 10.13
CA ARG A 115 2.57 -11.86 11.24
C ARG A 115 1.25 -12.62 11.11
N GLY A 116 0.20 -11.97 10.63
CA GLY A 116 -1.12 -12.56 10.47
C GLY A 116 -1.23 -13.54 9.30
N VAL A 117 -0.47 -13.33 8.23
CA VAL A 117 -0.61 -14.16 7.00
C VAL A 117 0.50 -15.18 6.81
N ARG A 118 1.60 -15.10 7.56
CA ARG A 118 2.79 -15.96 7.34
C ARG A 118 2.49 -17.45 7.38
N GLN A 119 1.67 -17.90 8.32
CA GLN A 119 1.30 -19.32 8.42
C GLN A 119 0.50 -19.78 7.21
N VAL A 120 -0.44 -18.95 6.74
CA VAL A 120 -1.28 -19.23 5.57
C VAL A 120 -0.44 -19.28 4.29
N LEU A 121 0.50 -18.35 4.13
CA LEU A 121 1.38 -18.31 2.96
C LEU A 121 2.34 -19.51 2.93
N ALA A 122 2.83 -19.93 4.09
CA ALA A 122 3.74 -21.06 4.25
C ALA A 122 3.07 -22.44 4.17
N ASP A 123 1.74 -22.53 4.24
CA ASP A 123 1.02 -23.79 4.18
C ASP A 123 1.05 -24.39 2.76
N PRO A 124 1.73 -25.54 2.52
CA PRO A 124 1.76 -26.17 1.20
C PRO A 124 0.43 -26.84 0.81
N GLY A 125 -0.47 -27.08 1.76
CA GLY A 125 -1.76 -27.75 1.54
C GLY A 125 -2.86 -26.84 1.00
N LEU A 126 -2.67 -25.51 1.05
CA LEU A 126 -3.61 -24.55 0.50
C LEU A 126 -3.23 -24.14 -0.92
N ASP A 127 -4.22 -24.09 -1.81
CA ASP A 127 -4.03 -23.54 -3.15
C ASP A 127 -3.90 -22.01 -3.12
N GLU A 128 -3.34 -21.44 -4.19
CA GLU A 128 -3.11 -19.98 -4.27
C GLU A 128 -4.42 -19.17 -4.17
N ALA A 129 -5.55 -19.75 -4.60
CA ALA A 129 -6.85 -19.10 -4.51
C ALA A 129 -7.36 -19.02 -3.07
N ALA A 130 -7.38 -20.13 -2.32
CA ALA A 130 -7.78 -20.13 -0.91
C ALA A 130 -6.81 -19.30 -0.05
N LYS A 131 -5.50 -19.40 -0.29
CA LYS A 131 -4.52 -18.49 0.33
C LYS A 131 -4.86 -17.04 0.06
N GLY A 132 -5.16 -16.71 -1.19
CA GLY A 132 -5.54 -15.38 -1.62
C GLY A 132 -6.78 -14.84 -0.90
N GLU A 133 -7.81 -15.68 -0.73
CA GLU A 133 -9.03 -15.33 -0.02
C GLU A 133 -8.78 -15.02 1.45
N VAL A 134 -8.08 -15.92 2.15
CA VAL A 134 -7.75 -15.73 3.57
C VAL A 134 -6.88 -14.49 3.78
N VAL A 135 -5.84 -14.31 2.95
CA VAL A 135 -4.95 -13.14 3.00
C VAL A 135 -5.72 -11.84 2.76
N THR A 136 -6.66 -11.84 1.81
CA THR A 136 -7.52 -10.68 1.53
C THR A 136 -8.46 -10.40 2.69
N GLY A 137 -9.09 -11.43 3.27
CA GLY A 137 -9.97 -11.28 4.43
C GLY A 137 -9.25 -10.70 5.65
N VAL A 138 -8.02 -11.16 5.93
CA VAL A 138 -7.17 -10.58 6.99
C VAL A 138 -6.85 -9.12 6.69
N ALA A 139 -6.48 -8.80 5.43
CA ALA A 139 -6.14 -7.44 5.03
C ALA A 139 -7.33 -6.47 5.16
N GLU A 140 -8.54 -6.90 4.82
CA GLU A 140 -9.73 -6.06 4.85
C GLU A 140 -10.29 -5.88 6.26
N GLY A 141 -10.35 -6.96 7.05
CA GLY A 141 -10.82 -6.91 8.44
C GLY A 141 -9.83 -6.30 9.43
N GLY A 142 -8.55 -6.16 9.04
CA GLY A 142 -7.47 -5.72 9.92
C GLY A 142 -7.37 -4.22 10.16
N GLY A 143 -8.10 -3.39 9.41
CA GLY A 143 -8.02 -1.93 9.50
C GLY A 143 -6.65 -1.37 9.08
N PHE A 144 -6.03 -1.96 8.07
CA PHE A 144 -4.71 -1.56 7.59
C PHE A 144 -4.75 -0.33 6.67
N TYR A 145 -3.60 0.32 6.52
CA TYR A 145 -3.37 1.42 5.59
C TYR A 145 -3.91 1.10 4.19
N ARG A 146 -4.71 2.01 3.63
CA ARG A 146 -5.50 1.79 2.40
C ARG A 146 -4.69 1.20 1.25
N HIS A 147 -3.46 1.69 1.04
CA HIS A 147 -2.60 1.22 -0.04
C HIS A 147 -2.03 -0.18 0.20
N VAL A 148 -1.89 -0.61 1.46
CA VAL A 148 -1.53 -2.00 1.80
C VAL A 148 -2.66 -2.93 1.39
N VAL A 149 -3.90 -2.60 1.77
CA VAL A 149 -5.08 -3.40 1.40
C VAL A 149 -5.26 -3.45 -0.11
N ALA A 150 -5.12 -2.31 -0.80
CA ALA A 150 -5.21 -2.24 -2.25
C ALA A 150 -4.13 -3.07 -2.96
N LEU A 151 -2.89 -3.04 -2.46
CA LEU A 151 -1.79 -3.85 -2.97
C LEU A 151 -2.09 -5.35 -2.82
N VAL A 152 -2.53 -5.79 -1.64
CA VAL A 152 -2.87 -7.20 -1.39
C VAL A 152 -3.96 -7.67 -2.34
N ARG A 153 -5.07 -6.92 -2.44
CA ARG A 153 -6.16 -7.19 -3.39
C ARG A 153 -5.65 -7.33 -4.82
N MET A 154 -4.77 -6.42 -5.24
CA MET A 154 -4.21 -6.42 -6.59
C MET A 154 -3.32 -7.64 -6.84
N LEU A 155 -2.48 -8.04 -5.87
CA LEU A 155 -1.62 -9.21 -5.99
C LEU A 155 -2.44 -10.51 -6.04
N VAL A 156 -3.43 -10.65 -5.18
CA VAL A 156 -4.34 -11.82 -5.16
C VAL A 156 -5.12 -11.94 -6.47
N ARG A 157 -5.72 -10.84 -6.96
CA ARG A 157 -6.42 -10.83 -8.26
C ARG A 157 -5.55 -11.24 -9.44
N LYS A 158 -4.24 -11.02 -9.35
CA LYS A 158 -3.28 -11.41 -10.37
C LYS A 158 -2.70 -12.81 -10.17
N GLY A 159 -3.21 -13.60 -9.21
CA GLY A 159 -2.70 -14.94 -8.89
C GLY A 159 -1.26 -14.91 -8.36
N ARG A 160 -0.86 -13.82 -7.69
CA ARG A 160 0.49 -13.62 -7.16
C ARG A 160 0.48 -13.49 -5.64
N VAL A 161 -0.24 -14.37 -4.95
CA VAL A 161 -0.31 -14.31 -3.47
C VAL A 161 1.03 -14.68 -2.84
N GLY A 162 1.82 -15.58 -3.44
CA GLY A 162 3.21 -15.83 -3.03
C GLY A 162 4.11 -14.59 -3.02
N LEU A 163 3.80 -13.55 -3.80
CA LEU A 163 4.58 -12.30 -3.85
C LEU A 163 4.29 -11.39 -2.64
N VAL A 164 3.21 -11.63 -1.89
CA VAL A 164 2.75 -10.78 -0.79
C VAL A 164 3.81 -10.73 0.33
N GLU A 165 4.31 -11.87 0.80
CA GLU A 165 5.35 -11.91 1.85
C GLU A 165 6.61 -11.19 1.38
N GLU A 166 7.07 -11.46 0.16
CA GLU A 166 8.29 -10.87 -0.38
C GLU A 166 8.18 -9.34 -0.48
N VAL A 167 7.06 -8.80 -0.94
CA VAL A 167 6.84 -7.35 -1.01
C VAL A 167 6.86 -6.71 0.38
N MET A 168 6.25 -7.36 1.38
CA MET A 168 6.23 -6.85 2.74
C MET A 168 7.63 -6.83 3.36
N GLU A 169 8.42 -7.89 3.14
CA GLU A 169 9.81 -7.93 3.59
C GLU A 169 10.66 -6.86 2.93
N GLN A 170 10.52 -6.67 1.60
CA GLN A 170 11.25 -5.64 0.87
C GLN A 170 10.88 -4.24 1.35
N PHE A 171 9.60 -3.97 1.63
CA PHE A 171 9.17 -2.68 2.18
C PHE A 171 9.83 -2.39 3.52
N VAL A 172 9.84 -3.35 4.44
CA VAL A 172 10.48 -3.19 5.75
C VAL A 172 11.97 -2.91 5.60
N ARG A 173 12.66 -3.60 4.67
CA ARG A 173 14.08 -3.32 4.37
C ARG A 173 14.29 -1.89 3.88
N LEU A 174 13.45 -1.41 2.96
CA LEU A 174 13.53 -0.04 2.46
C LEU A 174 13.29 0.98 3.59
N CYS A 175 12.34 0.74 4.49
CA CYS A 175 12.13 1.60 5.67
C CYS A 175 13.37 1.66 6.57
N ASP A 176 14.06 0.53 6.77
CA ASP A 176 15.28 0.49 7.56
C ASP A 176 16.41 1.28 6.89
N GLU A 177 16.61 1.10 5.59
CA GLU A 177 17.60 1.84 4.79
C GLU A 177 17.38 3.34 4.89
N LEU A 178 16.13 3.78 4.74
CA LEU A 178 15.77 5.19 4.80
C LEU A 178 15.92 5.80 6.19
N SER A 179 15.69 5.01 7.23
CA SER A 179 15.82 5.45 8.62
C SER A 179 17.28 5.35 9.13
N GLY A 180 18.23 4.91 8.30
CA GLY A 180 19.58 4.59 8.73
C GLY A 180 19.62 3.48 9.79
N THR A 181 18.58 2.64 9.85
CA THR A 181 18.49 1.58 10.85
C THR A 181 19.44 0.45 10.49
N ARG A 182 20.41 0.18 11.38
CA ARG A 182 21.31 -0.96 11.23
C ARG A 182 20.66 -2.22 11.81
N VAL A 183 20.39 -3.20 10.96
CA VAL A 183 19.88 -4.51 11.39
C VAL A 183 21.06 -5.46 11.60
N VAL A 184 21.16 -6.05 12.78
CA VAL A 184 22.20 -7.04 13.15
C VAL A 184 21.54 -8.37 13.44
N VAL A 185 22.11 -9.44 12.91
CA VAL A 185 21.64 -10.81 13.16
C VAL A 185 22.60 -11.47 14.15
N VAL A 186 22.06 -12.01 15.24
CA VAL A 186 22.81 -12.75 16.26
C VAL A 186 22.34 -14.20 16.22
N MET A 187 23.26 -15.12 15.96
CA MET A 187 22.97 -16.55 15.91
C MET A 187 23.46 -17.22 17.19
N SER A 188 22.61 -18.02 17.82
CA SER A 188 22.94 -18.83 19.00
C SER A 188 22.90 -20.31 18.63
N GLU A 189 23.99 -21.01 18.92
CA GLU A 189 24.19 -22.44 18.61
C GLU A 189 23.38 -23.36 19.53
N GLU A 190 23.04 -22.91 20.74
CA GLU A 190 22.64 -23.80 21.84
C GLU A 190 21.12 -24.00 21.98
N GLY A 191 20.33 -23.77 20.93
CA GLY A 191 18.85 -23.85 20.96
C GLY A 191 18.14 -22.89 21.92
N LYS A 192 18.90 -22.18 22.76
CA LYS A 192 18.40 -21.30 23.80
C LYS A 192 18.25 -19.89 23.29
N LYS A 193 17.09 -19.28 23.59
CA LYS A 193 16.85 -17.86 23.37
C LYS A 193 17.85 -17.05 24.20
N MET A 194 18.66 -16.21 23.55
CA MET A 194 19.52 -15.28 24.27
C MET A 194 18.71 -14.32 25.13
N GLU A 195 19.26 -14.00 26.29
CA GLU A 195 18.67 -13.06 27.23
C GLU A 195 18.53 -11.66 26.62
N GLN A 196 17.41 -11.01 26.90
CA GLN A 196 17.10 -9.68 26.35
C GLN A 196 18.16 -8.63 26.74
N GLN A 197 18.76 -8.75 27.92
CA GLN A 197 19.85 -7.88 28.38
C GLN A 197 21.09 -8.02 27.50
N ARG A 198 21.49 -9.25 27.15
CA ARG A 198 22.61 -9.50 26.24
C ARG A 198 22.36 -8.93 24.85
N LEU A 199 21.16 -9.13 24.31
CA LEU A 199 20.77 -8.55 23.02
C LEU A 199 20.81 -7.02 23.03
N ARG A 200 20.43 -6.39 24.15
CA ARG A 200 20.54 -4.93 24.33
C ARG A 200 22.00 -4.47 24.41
N GLY A 201 22.86 -5.21 25.10
CA GLY A 201 24.31 -4.94 25.15
C GLY A 201 24.93 -4.96 23.75
N ILE A 202 24.62 -5.97 22.95
CA ILE A 202 25.05 -6.07 21.55
C ILE A 202 24.54 -4.87 20.74
N ALA A 203 23.27 -4.50 20.90
CA ALA A 203 22.71 -3.34 20.20
C ALA A 203 23.44 -2.02 20.55
N GLN A 204 23.81 -1.85 21.83
CA GLN A 204 24.56 -0.68 22.30
C GLN A 204 25.99 -0.66 21.76
N GLU A 205 26.69 -1.79 21.78
CA GLU A 205 28.03 -1.92 21.21
C GLU A 205 28.03 -1.57 19.71
N VAL A 206 27.08 -2.14 18.95
CA VAL A 206 26.94 -1.86 17.52
C VAL A 206 26.60 -0.38 17.30
N HIS A 207 25.74 0.20 18.12
CA HIS A 207 25.42 1.63 18.03
C HIS A 207 26.66 2.49 18.22
N LYS A 208 27.46 2.22 19.27
CA LYS A 208 28.73 2.92 19.54
C LYS A 208 29.75 2.75 18.40
N ALA A 209 29.88 1.54 17.86
CA ALA A 209 30.86 1.24 16.82
C ALA A 209 30.48 1.79 15.44
N THR A 210 29.18 1.80 15.11
CA THR A 210 28.70 2.13 13.75
C THR A 210 28.17 3.56 13.65
N GLY A 211 27.85 4.22 14.77
CA GLY A 211 27.19 5.53 14.79
C GLY A 211 25.77 5.53 14.19
N ALA A 212 25.17 4.35 13.99
CA ALA A 212 23.86 4.24 13.33
C ALA A 212 22.75 4.82 14.22
N PRO A 213 21.83 5.65 13.69
CA PRO A 213 20.80 6.32 14.49
C PRO A 213 19.85 5.34 15.21
N LYS A 214 19.66 4.15 14.65
CA LYS A 214 18.85 3.09 15.24
C LYS A 214 19.48 1.74 14.95
N VAL A 215 19.55 0.86 15.96
CA VAL A 215 20.04 -0.52 15.81
C VAL A 215 18.91 -1.49 16.15
N ARG A 216 18.72 -2.50 15.30
CA ARG A 216 17.74 -3.57 15.53
C ARG A 216 18.42 -4.93 15.49
N VAL A 217 18.29 -5.69 16.57
CA VAL A 217 18.87 -7.03 16.68
C VAL A 217 17.83 -8.09 16.36
N ARG A 218 18.11 -8.96 15.40
CA ARG A 218 17.35 -10.19 15.09
C ARG A 218 18.10 -11.37 15.68
N HIS A 219 17.48 -12.05 16.64
CA HIS A 219 18.07 -13.25 17.24
C HIS A 219 17.53 -14.51 16.53
N LEU A 220 18.45 -15.33 16.01
CA LEU A 220 18.17 -16.65 15.44
C LEU A 220 18.78 -17.70 16.36
N HIS A 221 18.03 -18.74 16.70
CA HIS A 221 18.53 -19.89 17.44
C HIS A 221 18.31 -21.13 16.59
N ARG A 222 19.36 -21.95 16.47
CA ARG A 222 19.27 -23.21 15.75
C ARG A 222 18.63 -24.23 16.68
N PHE A 223 17.52 -24.83 16.25
CA PHE A 223 17.01 -26.01 16.93
C PHE A 223 17.92 -27.19 16.56
N ALA A 224 18.45 -27.89 17.56
CA ALA A 224 19.07 -29.18 17.32
C ALA A 224 18.00 -30.11 16.75
N VAL A 225 18.31 -30.73 15.60
CA VAL A 225 17.47 -31.73 14.93
C VAL A 225 17.84 -33.10 15.46
#